data_AF-A0A1B2R1E3-F1
#
_entry.id   AF-A0A1B2R1E3-F1
#
_cell.length_a   1.000
_cell.length_b   1.000
_cell.length_c   1.000
_cell.angle_alpha   90.00
_cell.angle_beta   90.00
_cell.angle_gamma   90.00
#
_symmetry.space_group_name_H-M   'P 1'
#
loop_
_entity.id
_entity.type
_entity.pdbx_description
1 polymer ?
#
loop_
_entity_poly.entity_id
_entity_poly.type
_entity_poly.pdbx_seq_one_letter_code
_entity_poly.pdbx_strand_id
1 'polypeptide(L)' 'MFRTMPSLTPDQFRWLKELRSRASFVGFEVPQPVRGQLEALNYIEERDGKSTVTRPGAVALGSYREPLRP' A
#
# COMPACT_ATOMS: atom_id res chain seq x y z
N MET A 1 -22.95 13.48 -3.30
CA MET A 1 -21.92 13.11 -2.29
C MET A 1 -20.97 12.12 -2.93
N PHE A 2 -19.82 12.57 -3.42
CA PHE A 2 -18.79 11.67 -3.93
C PHE A 2 -18.22 10.92 -2.74
N ARG A 3 -18.66 9.68 -2.56
CA ARG A 3 -18.04 8.74 -1.64
C ARG A 3 -16.67 8.47 -2.24
N THR A 4 -15.67 9.26 -1.87
CA THR A 4 -14.28 8.98 -2.16
C THR A 4 -13.98 7.67 -1.45
N MET A 5 -14.20 6.56 -2.16
CA MET A 5 -13.56 5.30 -1.78
C MET A 5 -12.10 5.66 -1.54
N PRO A 6 -11.48 5.30 -0.40
CA PRO A 6 -10.06 5.51 -0.20
C PRO A 6 -9.35 4.74 -1.31
N SER A 7 -9.07 5.45 -2.40
CA SER A 7 -8.53 4.91 -3.61
C SER A 7 -7.05 5.15 -3.45
N LEU A 8 -6.27 4.06 -3.36
CA LEU A 8 -4.82 4.13 -3.35
C LEU A 8 -4.37 5.17 -4.37
N THR A 9 -3.51 6.10 -3.98
CA THR A 9 -2.84 6.92 -4.99
C THR A 9 -1.96 6.00 -5.85
N PRO A 10 -1.61 6.37 -7.09
CA PRO A 10 -0.71 5.56 -7.92
C PRO A 10 0.61 5.22 -7.22
N ASP A 11 1.11 6.17 -6.41
CA ASP A 11 2.33 5.99 -5.63
C ASP A 11 2.14 5.00 -4.46
N GLN A 12 1.06 5.13 -3.69
CA GLN A 12 0.71 4.18 -2.64
C GLN A 12 0.48 2.77 -3.19
N PHE A 13 -0.21 2.63 -4.33
CA PHE A 13 -0.41 1.35 -4.99
C PHE A 13 0.92 0.73 -5.42
N ARG A 14 1.81 1.53 -6.04
CA ARG A 14 3.13 1.07 -6.46
C ARG A 14 3.92 0.53 -5.26
N TRP A 15 4.01 1.30 -4.17
CA TRP A 15 4.77 0.87 -2.99
C TRP A 15 4.13 -0.32 -2.28
N LEU A 16 2.80 -0.38 -2.19
CA LEU A 16 2.10 -1.51 -1.59
C LEU A 16 2.27 -2.79 -2.43
N LYS A 17 2.30 -2.66 -3.77
CA LYS A 17 2.57 -3.76 -4.70
C LYS A 17 4.01 -4.24 -4.59
N GLU A 18 4.97 -3.32 -4.55
CA GLU A 18 6.38 -3.64 -4.37
C GLU A 18 6.61 -4.31 -3.02
N LEU A 19 5.98 -3.82 -1.94
CA LEU A 19 6.07 -4.43 -0.62
C LEU A 19 5.54 -5.87 -0.62
N ARG A 20 4.40 -6.13 -1.28
CA ARG A 20 3.87 -7.49 -1.43
C ARG A 20 4.81 -8.38 -2.25
N SER A 21 5.39 -7.87 -3.33
CA SER A 21 6.28 -8.62 -4.21
C SER A 21 7.67 -8.86 -3.61
N ARG A 22 8.12 -7.95 -2.74
CA ARG A 22 9.46 -7.94 -2.13
C ARG A 22 9.39 -8.22 -0.62
N ALA A 23 8.29 -8.75 -0.10
CA ALA A 23 8.13 -9.06 1.33
C ALA A 23 9.22 -10.01 1.86
N SER A 24 9.83 -10.82 0.98
CA SER A 24 10.94 -11.71 1.30
C SER A 24 12.33 -11.06 1.14
N PHE A 25 12.41 -9.84 0.61
CA PHE A 25 13.67 -9.17 0.31
C PHE A 25 14.11 -8.33 1.52
N VAL A 26 15.20 -8.76 2.15
CA VAL A 26 15.81 -8.03 3.27
C VAL A 26 16.37 -6.70 2.74
N GLY A 27 15.95 -5.58 3.35
CA GLY A 27 16.41 -4.23 2.97
C GLY A 27 15.46 -3.43 2.06
N PHE A 28 14.27 -3.94 1.76
CA PHE A 28 13.23 -3.14 1.11
C PHE A 28 12.49 -2.27 2.14
N GLU A 29 12.65 -0.95 2.02
CA GLU A 29 11.94 0.02 2.86
C GLU A 29 11.00 0.88 2.01
N VAL A 30 9.79 1.08 2.50
CA VAL A 30 8.83 2.03 1.92
C VAL A 30 9.21 3.45 2.40
N PRO A 31 9.27 4.47 1.53
CA PRO A 31 9.56 5.84 1.94
C PRO A 31 8.63 6.31 3.06
N GLN A 32 9.18 6.93 4.11
CA GLN A 32 8.41 7.39 5.28
C GLN A 32 7.09 8.14 4.98
N PRO A 33 7.02 9.10 4.02
CA PRO A 33 5.76 9.78 3.73
C PRO A 33 4.67 8.84 3.18
N VAL A 34 5.06 7.84 2.39
CA VAL A 34 4.12 6.84 1.84
C VAL A 34 3.78 5.80 2.89
N ARG A 35 4.78 5.39 3.68
CA ARG A 35 4.62 4.43 4.78
C ARG A 35 3.57 4.91 5.78
N GLY A 36 3.70 6.15 6.27
CA GLY A 36 2.74 6.71 7.23
C GLY A 36 1.31 6.82 6.68
N GLN A 37 1.17 7.07 5.37
CA GLN A 37 -0.14 7.06 4.71
C GLN A 37 -0.73 5.65 4.62
N LEU A 38 0.08 4.65 4.26
CA LEU A 38 -0.35 3.26 4.19
C LEU A 38 -0.67 2.68 5.59
N GLU A 39 0.08 3.07 6.62
CA GLU A 39 -0.19 2.74 8.03
C GLU A 39 -1.49 3.40 8.50
N ALA A 40 -1.71 4.68 8.18
CA ALA A 40 -2.96 5.39 8.51
C ALA A 40 -4.20 4.77 7.83
N LEU A 41 -4.02 4.17 6.65
CA LEU A 41 -5.07 3.42 5.93
C LEU A 41 -5.19 1.96 6.40
N ASN A 42 -4.37 1.53 7.37
CA ASN A 42 -4.26 0.17 7.85
C ASN A 42 -3.91 -0.85 6.75
N TYR A 43 -3.21 -0.42 5.69
CA TYR A 43 -2.83 -1.27 4.55
C TYR A 43 -1.50 -2.00 4.78
N ILE A 44 -0.66 -1.45 5.64
CA ILE A 44 0.57 -2.08 6.10
C ILE A 44 0.63 -2.03 7.63
N GLU A 45 1.32 -2.99 8.21
CA GLU A 45 1.64 -3.05 9.64
C GLU A 45 3.14 -3.32 9.81
N GLU A 46 3.72 -2.86 10.91
CA GLU A 46 5.07 -3.27 11.29
C GLU A 46 5.01 -4.59 12.06
N ARG A 47 5.71 -5.60 11.54
CA ARG A 47 5.83 -6.92 12.17
C ARG A 47 7.31 -7.33 12.16
N ASP A 48 7.86 -7.64 13.33
CA ASP A 48 9.28 -8.01 13.49
C ASP A 48 10.26 -6.99 12.88
N GLY A 49 9.95 -5.69 13.02
CA GLY A 49 10.75 -4.59 12.45
C GLY A 49 10.68 -4.47 10.92
N LYS A 50 9.71 -5.12 10.28
CA LYS A 50 9.49 -5.08 8.83
C LYS A 50 8.07 -4.64 8.50
N SER A 51 7.92 -3.81 7.48
CA SER A 51 6.60 -3.48 6.93
C SER A 51 6.01 -4.71 6.24
N THR A 52 4.81 -5.10 6.64
CA THR A 52 4.06 -6.24 6.09
C THR A 52 2.71 -5.75 5.58
N VAL A 53 2.25 -6.30 4.45
CA VAL A 53 0.93 -5.96 3.89
C VAL A 53 -0.16 -6.64 4.71
N THR A 54 -1.13 -5.85 5.19
CA THR A 54 -2.28 -6.36 5.95
C THR A 54 -3.34 -6.95 5.00
N ARG A 55 -4.34 -7.64 5.57
CA ARG A 55 -5.50 -8.11 4.81
C ARG A 55 -6.23 -6.99 4.04
N PRO A 56 -6.61 -5.84 4.64
CA PRO A 56 -7.23 -4.74 3.89
C PRO A 56 -6.29 -4.14 2.83
N GLY A 57 -4.97 -4.07 3.07
CA GLY A 57 -4.01 -3.67 2.04
C GLY A 57 -4.00 -4.61 0.83
N ALA A 58 -4.06 -5.93 1.07
CA ALA A 58 -4.14 -6.91 -0.01
C ALA A 58 -5.44 -6.81 -0.82
N VAL A 59 -6.57 -6.52 -0.17
CA VAL A 59 -7.86 -6.28 -0.83
C VAL A 59 -7.82 -4.99 -1.64
N ALA A 60 -7.22 -3.92 -1.10
CA ALA A 60 -7.04 -2.65 -1.80
C ALA A 60 -6.18 -2.80 -3.05
N LEU A 61 -5.09 -3.60 -2.99
CA LEU A 61 -4.29 -3.95 -4.16
C LEU A 61 -5.10 -4.65 -5.26
N GLY A 62 -5.94 -5.63 -4.88
CA GLY A 62 -6.78 -6.35 -5.84
C GLY A 62 -7.95 -5.53 -6.38
N SER A 63 -8.36 -4.49 -5.65
CA SER A 63 -9.48 -3.61 -6.01
C SER A 63 -9.03 -2.33 -6.71
N TYR A 64 -7.72 -2.08 -6.77
CA TYR A 64 -7.17 -0.91 -7.45
C TYR A 64 -7.45 -1.00 -8.95
N ARG A 65 -8.27 -0.06 -9.41
CA ARG A 65 -8.45 0.22 -10.83
C ARG A 65 -7.54 1.39 -11.15
N GLU A 66 -6.55 1.16 -12.02
CA GLU A 66 -5.71 2.24 -12.52
C GLU A 66 -6.61 3.39 -12.97
N PRO A 67 -6.38 4.63 -12.51
CA PRO A 67 -7.10 5.76 -13.06
C PRO A 67 -6.82 5.77 -14.56
N LEU A 68 -7.88 5.64 -15.37
CA LEU A 68 -7.84 5.77 -16.82
C LEU A 68 -7.00 7.03 -17.11
N ARG A 69 -5.80 6.84 -17.68
CA ARG A 69 -4.98 7.96 -18.12
C ARG A 69 -5.81 8.75 -19.16
N PRO A 70 -5.83 10.08 -19.09
CA PRO A 70 -6.45 10.89 -20.14
C PRO A 70 -5.74 10.71 -21.49
#